data_AF-A0A1J1HIA7-F1
#
_entry.id   AF-A0A1J1HIA7-F1
#
_cell.length_a   1.000
_cell.length_b   1.000
_cell.length_c   1.000
_cell.angle_alpha   90.00
_cell.angle_beta   90.00
_cell.angle_gamma   90.00
#
_symmetry.space_group_name_H-M   'P 1'
#
loop_
_entity.id
_entity.type
_entity.pdbx_description
1 polymer ?
#
loop_
_entity_poly.entity_id
_entity_poly.type
_entity_poly.pdbx_seq_one_letter_code
_entity_poly.pdbx_strand_id
1 'polypeptide(L)'
;MKRVMGLFGFHPDRFNKSSFDPNELFPFETAIHPLKEISIFVSMLSFAFLEISSLIYQCCFFNICIHVGSLYAQIENDIQKMENGNFSKTINNSLIEVRELIVDTNKYFRGVMCLSFIIDVAYIGIALTMFGKLDDALTFVFYAPMVIYDLWIFCYGSSLMVEKGDTITDVIYNIPWYNFNKKDKTLTQMMIQRSQIPIKVNIFHWRIDRELFLQKVKNGLENIKSILTKYAFSTLSTGYDCIMKYLN
;
A
#
# COMPACT_ATOMS: atom_id res chain seq x y z
N MET A 1 23.12 10.06 -29.14
CA MET A 1 21.72 10.25 -28.71
C MET A 1 20.69 9.77 -29.73
N LYS A 2 20.74 10.15 -31.02
CA LYS A 2 19.75 9.70 -32.04
C LYS A 2 19.69 8.17 -32.28
N ARG A 3 20.80 7.44 -32.08
CA ARG A 3 20.84 5.98 -32.29
C ARG A 3 20.18 5.14 -31.17
N VAL A 4 20.05 5.69 -29.97
CA VAL A 4 19.42 4.99 -28.83
C VAL A 4 17.89 5.17 -28.87
N MET A 5 17.42 6.31 -29.38
CA MET A 5 15.99 6.59 -29.59
C MET A 5 15.33 5.67 -30.63
N GLY A 6 16.09 5.17 -31.62
CA GLY A 6 15.60 4.21 -32.60
C GLY A 6 15.35 2.80 -32.04
N LEU A 7 16.04 2.41 -30.95
CA LEU A 7 15.84 1.09 -30.33
C LEU A 7 14.54 1.01 -29.50
N PHE A 8 13.98 2.15 -29.11
CA PHE A 8 12.76 2.25 -28.28
C PHE A 8 11.53 2.77 -29.07
N GLY A 9 11.62 2.89 -30.39
CA GLY A 9 10.45 3.22 -31.23
C GLY A 9 9.81 4.60 -30.97
N PHE A 10 10.53 5.55 -30.40
CA PHE A 10 9.99 6.91 -30.15
C PHE A 10 10.16 7.78 -31.41
N HIS A 11 9.14 7.78 -32.28
CA HIS A 11 8.99 8.75 -33.38
C HIS A 11 8.22 9.98 -32.87
N PRO A 12 8.72 11.22 -33.07
CA PRO A 12 8.15 12.44 -32.49
C PRO A 12 6.77 12.84 -33.04
N ASP A 13 6.31 12.24 -34.13
CA ASP A 13 5.03 12.59 -34.80
C ASP A 13 3.78 11.94 -34.17
N ARG A 14 3.95 11.06 -33.17
CA ARG A 14 2.83 10.32 -32.56
C ARG A 14 1.93 11.12 -31.60
N PHE A 15 2.30 12.36 -31.25
CA PHE A 15 1.54 13.17 -30.30
C PHE A 15 0.32 13.92 -30.91
N ASN A 16 0.10 13.83 -32.24
CA ASN A 16 -0.99 14.56 -32.91
C ASN A 16 -2.17 13.67 -33.36
N LYS A 17 -2.13 12.35 -33.10
CA LYS A 17 -3.26 11.43 -33.30
C LYS A 17 -4.02 11.29 -31.98
N SER A 18 -5.06 12.08 -31.79
CA SER A 18 -5.97 11.98 -30.64
C SER A 18 -6.96 10.80 -30.72
N SER A 19 -6.76 9.89 -31.67
CA SER A 19 -7.53 8.67 -31.83
C SER A 19 -6.63 7.47 -31.55
N PHE A 20 -6.87 6.79 -30.42
CA PHE A 20 -6.33 5.47 -30.16
C PHE A 20 -6.72 4.56 -31.33
N ASP A 21 -5.74 4.08 -32.09
CA ASP A 21 -5.93 3.22 -33.26
C ASP A 21 -5.82 1.76 -32.75
N PRO A 22 -6.94 1.04 -32.50
CA PRO A 22 -6.91 -0.26 -31.81
C PRO A 22 -6.19 -1.36 -32.63
N ASN A 23 -5.89 -1.09 -33.90
CA ASN A 23 -5.07 -1.90 -34.78
C ASN A 23 -3.56 -1.87 -34.46
N GLU A 24 -3.07 -0.92 -33.64
CA GLU A 24 -1.67 -0.94 -33.16
C GLU A 24 -1.46 -1.91 -32.00
N LEU A 25 -2.51 -2.26 -31.24
CA LEU A 25 -2.39 -3.10 -30.04
C LEU A 25 -2.58 -4.60 -30.33
N PHE A 26 -3.39 -4.93 -31.33
CA PHE A 26 -3.70 -6.31 -31.70
C PHE A 26 -3.23 -6.61 -33.14
N PRO A 27 -2.73 -7.82 -33.42
CA PRO A 27 -2.26 -8.19 -34.76
C PRO A 27 -3.39 -8.36 -35.79
N PHE A 28 -4.64 -8.08 -35.42
CA PHE A 28 -5.83 -8.22 -36.25
C PHE A 28 -6.63 -6.92 -36.29
N GLU A 29 -7.34 -6.70 -37.39
CA GLU A 29 -8.10 -5.47 -37.63
C GLU A 29 -9.34 -5.41 -36.73
N THR A 30 -9.26 -4.60 -35.68
CA THR A 30 -10.26 -4.45 -34.60
C THR A 30 -11.44 -3.54 -35.01
N ALA A 31 -11.43 -3.01 -36.22
CA ALA A 31 -12.52 -2.20 -36.77
C ALA A 31 -13.77 -3.02 -37.16
N ILE A 32 -13.67 -4.35 -37.24
CA ILE A 32 -14.78 -5.25 -37.58
C ILE A 32 -15.64 -5.50 -36.33
N HIS A 33 -16.94 -5.18 -36.39
CA HIS A 33 -17.87 -5.13 -35.26
C HIS A 33 -17.80 -6.33 -34.27
N PRO A 34 -17.85 -7.61 -34.69
CA PRO A 34 -17.73 -8.75 -33.76
C PRO A 34 -16.36 -8.89 -33.09
N LEU A 35 -15.26 -8.55 -33.77
CA LEU A 35 -13.90 -8.68 -33.20
C LEU A 35 -13.63 -7.60 -32.14
N LYS A 36 -14.21 -6.41 -32.32
CA LYS A 36 -14.12 -5.32 -31.33
C LYS A 36 -14.76 -5.74 -30.00
N GLU A 37 -15.98 -6.26 -30.04
CA GLU A 37 -16.69 -6.72 -28.84
C GLU A 37 -15.95 -7.82 -28.10
N ILE A 38 -15.40 -8.80 -28.85
CA ILE A 38 -14.58 -9.88 -28.28
C ILE A 38 -13.31 -9.32 -27.62
N SER A 39 -12.61 -8.38 -28.25
CA SER A 39 -11.38 -7.79 -27.69
C SER A 39 -11.64 -7.00 -26.39
N ILE A 40 -12.75 -6.27 -26.33
CA ILE A 40 -13.18 -5.55 -25.13
C ILE A 40 -13.52 -6.56 -24.03
N PHE A 41 -14.29 -7.60 -24.34
CA PHE A 41 -14.67 -8.64 -23.38
C PHE A 41 -13.45 -9.36 -22.79
N VAL A 42 -12.50 -9.75 -23.64
CA VAL A 42 -11.24 -10.39 -23.21
C VAL A 42 -10.43 -9.45 -22.33
N SER A 43 -10.37 -8.16 -22.67
CA SER A 43 -9.67 -7.16 -21.86
C SER A 43 -10.34 -7.00 -20.49
N MET A 44 -11.67 -6.86 -20.45
CA MET A 44 -12.43 -6.75 -19.19
C MET A 44 -12.24 -7.98 -18.30
N LEU A 45 -12.28 -9.19 -18.87
CA LEU A 45 -12.05 -10.43 -18.14
C LEU A 45 -10.63 -10.50 -17.57
N SER A 46 -9.64 -10.07 -18.36
CA SER A 46 -8.24 -10.04 -17.94
C SER A 46 -8.02 -9.08 -16.77
N PHE A 47 -8.59 -7.87 -16.85
CA PHE A 47 -8.55 -6.89 -15.76
C PHE A 47 -9.25 -7.42 -14.51
N ALA A 48 -10.44 -8.00 -14.63
CA ALA A 48 -11.16 -8.57 -13.49
C ALA A 48 -10.33 -9.67 -12.78
N PHE A 49 -9.65 -10.54 -13.54
CA PHE A 49 -8.79 -11.57 -12.98
C PHE A 49 -7.58 -10.99 -12.21
N LEU A 50 -6.96 -9.94 -12.74
CA LEU A 50 -5.83 -9.26 -12.08
C LEU A 50 -6.26 -8.60 -10.76
N GLU A 51 -7.40 -7.90 -10.76
CA GLU A 51 -7.93 -7.24 -9.57
C GLU A 51 -8.32 -8.25 -8.49
N ILE A 52 -9.00 -9.35 -8.86
CA ILE A 52 -9.32 -10.42 -7.92
C ILE A 52 -8.05 -11.01 -7.30
N SER A 53 -7.02 -11.24 -8.11
CA SER A 53 -5.73 -11.76 -7.63
C SER A 53 -5.05 -10.78 -6.66
N SER A 54 -5.11 -9.48 -6.95
CA SER A 54 -4.61 -8.41 -6.06
C SER A 54 -5.34 -8.40 -4.72
N LEU A 55 -6.68 -8.47 -4.74
CA LEU A 55 -7.52 -8.51 -3.53
C LEU A 55 -7.22 -9.75 -2.69
N ILE A 56 -7.03 -10.92 -3.32
CA ILE A 56 -6.65 -12.15 -2.60
C ILE A 56 -5.31 -11.94 -1.89
N TYR A 57 -4.33 -11.34 -2.58
CA TYR A 57 -3.01 -11.07 -2.00
C TYR A 57 -3.10 -10.12 -0.78
N GLN A 58 -3.88 -9.05 -0.88
CA GLN A 58 -4.13 -8.12 0.24
C GLN A 58 -4.84 -8.81 1.41
N CYS A 59 -5.87 -9.61 1.12
CA CYS A 59 -6.58 -10.39 2.14
C CYS A 59 -5.65 -11.37 2.86
N CYS A 60 -4.79 -12.08 2.12
CA CYS A 60 -3.79 -12.97 2.69
C CYS A 60 -2.83 -12.22 3.62
N PHE A 61 -2.31 -11.07 3.20
CA PHE A 61 -1.44 -10.23 4.03
C PHE A 61 -2.15 -9.81 5.32
N PHE A 62 -3.38 -9.28 5.20
CA PHE A 62 -4.13 -8.78 6.35
C PHE A 62 -4.51 -9.90 7.33
N ASN A 63 -4.87 -11.08 6.81
CA ASN A 63 -5.12 -12.27 7.63
C ASN A 63 -3.88 -12.68 8.44
N ILE A 64 -2.68 -12.64 7.84
CA ILE A 64 -1.43 -12.91 8.57
C ILE A 64 -1.19 -11.86 9.66
N CYS A 65 -1.45 -10.57 9.38
CA CYS A 65 -1.30 -9.50 10.37
C CYS A 65 -2.24 -9.72 11.57
N ILE A 66 -3.49 -10.10 11.32
CA ILE A 66 -4.46 -10.43 12.38
C ILE A 66 -4.01 -11.68 13.14
N HIS A 67 -3.54 -12.72 12.44
CA HIS A 67 -3.07 -13.95 13.07
C HIS A 67 -1.89 -13.68 14.02
N VAL A 68 -0.92 -12.86 13.60
CA VAL A 68 0.18 -12.40 14.45
C VAL A 68 -0.35 -11.64 15.67
N GLY A 69 -1.33 -10.75 15.49
CA GLY A 69 -1.99 -10.06 16.60
C GLY A 69 -2.66 -11.02 17.60
N SER A 70 -3.30 -12.09 17.10
CA SER A 70 -3.89 -13.14 17.93
C SER A 70 -2.84 -13.93 18.70
N LEU A 71 -1.70 -14.26 18.08
CA LEU A 71 -0.59 -14.96 18.75
C LEU A 71 -0.01 -14.11 19.88
N TYR A 72 0.13 -12.80 19.67
CA TYR A 72 0.55 -11.88 20.74
C TYR A 72 -0.46 -11.86 21.90
N ALA A 73 -1.77 -11.79 21.61
CA ALA A 73 -2.79 -11.84 22.66
C ALA A 73 -2.77 -13.18 23.43
N GLN A 74 -2.45 -14.29 22.76
CA GLN A 74 -2.26 -15.58 23.42
C GLN A 74 -1.06 -15.55 24.36
N ILE A 75 0.10 -15.04 23.90
CA ILE A 75 1.29 -14.89 24.73
C ILE A 75 1.03 -14.02 25.96
N GLU A 76 0.27 -12.92 25.80
CA GLU A 76 -0.12 -12.05 26.91
C GLU A 76 -0.92 -12.81 27.98
N ASN A 77 -1.90 -13.60 27.56
CA ASN A 77 -2.71 -14.43 28.46
C ASN A 77 -1.88 -15.52 29.15
N ASP A 78 -0.89 -16.09 28.45
CA ASP A 78 0.01 -17.11 29.01
C ASP A 78 0.97 -16.50 30.04
N ILE A 79 1.41 -15.25 29.83
CA ILE A 79 2.19 -14.49 30.80
C ILE A 79 1.35 -14.22 32.07
N GLN A 80 0.08 -13.82 31.95
CA GLN A 80 -0.75 -13.56 33.12
C GLN A 80 -0.99 -14.79 34.01
N LYS A 81 -0.92 -16.01 33.43
CA LYS A 81 -1.15 -17.29 34.13
C LYS A 81 0.13 -17.94 34.67
N MET A 82 1.25 -17.22 34.73
CA MET A 82 2.56 -17.79 35.03
C MET A 82 2.65 -18.52 36.38
N GLU A 83 2.98 -19.82 36.33
CA GLU A 83 3.41 -20.65 37.47
C GLU A 83 4.80 -21.29 37.18
N ASN A 84 5.71 -21.23 38.16
CA ASN A 84 7.18 -21.14 38.06
C ASN A 84 8.01 -22.29 37.41
N GLY A 85 7.43 -23.25 36.69
CA GLY A 85 8.16 -24.48 36.32
C GLY A 85 8.88 -24.49 34.97
N ASN A 86 8.11 -24.28 33.88
CA ASN A 86 8.56 -24.52 32.50
C ASN A 86 8.01 -23.52 31.47
N PHE A 87 7.18 -22.56 31.92
CA PHE A 87 6.46 -21.65 31.02
C PHE A 87 7.35 -20.64 30.30
N SER A 88 8.50 -20.23 30.91
CA SER A 88 9.45 -19.31 30.27
C SER A 88 10.01 -19.86 28.95
N LYS A 89 10.22 -21.19 28.88
CA LYS A 89 10.65 -21.87 27.64
C LYS A 89 9.55 -21.86 26.57
N THR A 90 8.31 -22.14 26.95
CA THR A 90 7.16 -22.11 26.03
C THR A 90 6.96 -20.70 25.46
N ILE A 91 6.94 -19.68 26.32
CA ILE A 91 6.79 -18.27 25.92
C ILE A 91 7.92 -17.85 24.97
N ASN A 92 9.17 -18.21 25.29
CA ASN A 92 10.30 -17.89 24.42
C ASN A 92 10.16 -18.56 23.03
N ASN A 93 9.71 -19.82 22.98
CA ASN A 93 9.49 -20.50 21.70
C ASN A 93 8.37 -19.83 20.89
N SER A 94 7.25 -19.46 21.52
CA SER A 94 6.16 -18.74 20.86
C SER A 94 6.58 -17.35 20.37
N LEU A 95 7.41 -16.63 21.13
CA LEU A 95 7.99 -15.34 20.69
C LEU A 95 8.92 -15.50 19.49
N ILE A 96 9.69 -16.60 19.44
CA ILE A 96 10.54 -16.93 18.29
C ILE A 96 9.67 -17.23 17.06
N GLU A 97 8.63 -18.05 17.21
CA GLU A 97 7.69 -18.41 16.14
C GLU A 97 7.02 -17.16 15.55
N VAL A 98 6.50 -16.27 16.40
CA VAL A 98 5.91 -15.00 15.96
C VAL A 98 6.94 -14.16 15.20
N ARG A 99 8.18 -14.08 15.70
CA ARG A 99 9.24 -13.30 15.04
C ARG A 99 9.61 -13.87 13.68
N GLU A 100 9.71 -15.19 13.56
CA GLU A 100 9.98 -15.88 12.29
C GLU A 100 8.86 -15.62 11.29
N LEU A 101 7.60 -15.74 11.72
CA LEU A 101 6.43 -15.44 10.88
C LEU A 101 6.45 -13.99 10.36
N ILE A 102 6.84 -13.02 11.18
CA ILE A 102 6.94 -11.61 10.75
C ILE A 102 8.09 -11.41 9.76
N VAL A 103 9.24 -12.05 9.99
CA VAL A 103 10.40 -11.98 9.07
C VAL A 103 10.05 -12.60 7.72
N ASP A 104 9.38 -13.75 7.72
CA ASP A 104 8.95 -14.43 6.49
C ASP A 104 7.89 -13.61 5.75
N THR A 105 6.91 -13.07 6.47
CA THR A 105 5.92 -12.15 5.89
C THR A 105 6.61 -10.97 5.22
N ASN A 106 7.56 -10.33 5.89
CA ASN A 106 8.29 -9.22 5.30
C ASN A 106 9.12 -9.67 4.07
N LYS A 107 9.74 -10.85 4.11
CA LYS A 107 10.54 -11.37 2.98
C LYS A 107 9.71 -11.61 1.73
N TYR A 108 8.56 -12.29 1.85
CA TYR A 108 7.72 -12.64 0.70
C TYR A 108 6.90 -11.46 0.20
N PHE A 109 6.33 -10.66 1.10
CA PHE A 109 5.39 -9.61 0.72
C PHE A 109 6.10 -8.30 0.32
N ARG A 110 7.36 -8.07 0.75
CA ARG A 110 8.07 -6.81 0.46
C ARG A 110 8.17 -6.49 -1.03
N GLY A 111 8.54 -7.47 -1.86
CA GLY A 111 8.73 -7.25 -3.30
C GLY A 111 7.43 -6.87 -4.00
N VAL A 112 6.38 -7.65 -3.74
CA VAL A 112 5.05 -7.42 -4.33
C VAL A 112 4.44 -6.11 -3.82
N MET A 113 4.53 -5.82 -2.52
CA MET A 113 4.11 -4.52 -1.98
C MET A 113 4.82 -3.37 -2.72
N CYS A 114 6.15 -3.40 -2.85
CA CYS A 114 6.89 -2.35 -3.57
C CYS A 114 6.37 -2.13 -4.99
N LEU A 115 6.11 -3.21 -5.72
CA LEU A 115 5.61 -3.13 -7.10
C LEU A 115 4.20 -2.55 -7.15
N SER A 116 3.30 -2.96 -6.25
CA SER A 116 1.96 -2.38 -6.13
C SER A 116 2.02 -0.87 -5.90
N PHE A 117 2.81 -0.40 -4.92
CA PHE A 117 2.98 1.03 -4.64
C PHE A 117 3.49 1.81 -5.87
N ILE A 118 4.41 1.25 -6.66
CA ILE A 118 4.94 1.92 -7.86
C ILE A 118 3.87 2.01 -8.95
N ILE A 119 3.10 0.94 -9.15
CA ILE A 119 2.01 0.89 -10.14
C ILE A 119 0.92 1.91 -9.77
N ASP A 120 0.52 1.94 -8.50
CA ASP A 120 -0.49 2.86 -7.98
C ASP A 120 -0.10 4.33 -8.18
N VAL A 121 1.15 4.68 -7.82
CA VAL A 121 1.67 6.05 -8.01
C VAL A 121 1.78 6.40 -9.49
N ALA A 122 2.23 5.48 -10.33
CA ALA A 122 2.33 5.71 -11.77
C ALA A 122 0.93 5.93 -12.39
N TYR A 123 -0.06 5.12 -12.00
CA TYR A 123 -1.43 5.24 -12.47
C TYR A 123 -2.05 6.58 -12.06
N ILE A 124 -1.94 6.95 -10.78
CA ILE A 124 -2.41 8.26 -10.29
C ILE A 124 -1.72 9.40 -11.05
N GLY A 125 -0.42 9.28 -11.30
CA GLY A 125 0.35 10.27 -12.06
C GLY A 125 -0.16 10.44 -13.50
N ILE A 126 -0.43 9.34 -14.21
CA ILE A 126 -0.97 9.36 -15.56
C ILE A 126 -2.39 9.94 -15.55
N ALA A 127 -3.26 9.49 -14.64
CA ALA A 127 -4.62 10.00 -14.50
C ALA A 127 -4.61 11.52 -14.24
N LEU A 128 -3.66 12.02 -13.44
CA LEU A 128 -3.46 13.45 -13.18
C LEU A 128 -3.09 14.26 -14.43
N THR A 129 -2.38 13.67 -15.39
CA THR A 129 -2.01 14.35 -16.64
C THR A 129 -3.10 14.35 -17.71
N MET A 130 -4.04 13.40 -17.64
CA MET A 130 -5.13 13.28 -18.62
C MET A 130 -6.40 14.02 -18.22
N PHE A 131 -6.40 14.78 -17.12
CA PHE A 131 -7.55 15.59 -16.72
C PHE A 131 -7.92 16.61 -17.81
N GLY A 132 -9.02 16.35 -18.50
CA GLY A 132 -9.53 17.23 -19.55
C GLY A 132 -10.96 16.90 -19.99
N LYS A 133 -11.43 15.67 -19.78
CA LYS A 133 -12.81 15.24 -20.10
C LYS A 133 -13.55 14.77 -18.85
N LEU A 134 -14.88 14.83 -18.90
CA LEU A 134 -15.75 14.36 -17.81
C LEU A 134 -15.61 12.86 -17.54
N ASP A 135 -15.42 12.05 -18.58
CA ASP A 135 -15.24 10.60 -18.45
C ASP A 135 -13.95 10.27 -17.67
N ASP A 136 -12.85 10.98 -17.96
CA ASP A 136 -11.56 10.81 -17.28
C ASP A 136 -11.63 11.22 -15.80
N ALA A 137 -12.42 12.27 -15.50
CA ALA A 137 -12.65 12.72 -14.13
C ALA A 137 -13.45 11.70 -13.31
N LEU A 138 -14.47 11.07 -13.92
CA LEU A 138 -15.24 10.01 -13.28
C LEU A 138 -14.36 8.80 -12.95
N THR A 139 -13.52 8.36 -13.89
CA THR A 139 -12.57 7.25 -13.65
C THR A 139 -11.64 7.56 -12.47
N PHE A 140 -11.11 8.78 -12.39
CA PHE A 140 -10.26 9.18 -11.27
C PHE A 140 -11.01 9.16 -9.92
N VAL A 141 -12.24 9.68 -9.87
CA VAL A 141 -13.04 9.74 -8.64
C VAL A 141 -13.37 8.35 -8.09
N PHE A 142 -13.58 7.35 -8.97
CA PHE A 142 -13.83 5.98 -8.53
C PHE A 142 -12.56 5.21 -8.20
N TYR A 143 -11.46 5.44 -8.92
CA TYR A 143 -10.23 4.69 -8.74
C TYR A 143 -9.36 5.19 -7.58
N ALA A 144 -9.28 6.51 -7.37
CA ALA A 144 -8.43 7.08 -6.33
C ALA A 144 -8.76 6.57 -4.91
N PRO A 145 -10.03 6.42 -4.50
CA PRO A 145 -10.37 5.80 -3.21
C PRO A 145 -9.93 4.35 -3.08
N MET A 146 -9.98 3.57 -4.17
CA MET A 146 -9.54 2.16 -4.16
C MET A 146 -8.04 2.07 -3.89
N VAL A 147 -7.24 2.86 -4.61
CA VAL A 147 -5.79 2.91 -4.35
C VAL A 147 -5.50 3.37 -2.92
N ILE A 148 -6.19 4.39 -2.41
CA ILE A 148 -6.01 4.84 -1.02
C ILE A 148 -6.33 3.71 -0.03
N TYR A 149 -7.37 2.93 -0.30
CA TYR A 149 -7.74 1.77 0.52
C TYR A 149 -6.66 0.67 0.50
N ASP A 150 -6.13 0.34 -0.69
CA ASP A 150 -5.07 -0.66 -0.86
C ASP A 150 -3.83 -0.29 -0.05
N LEU A 151 -3.40 0.96 -0.15
CA LEU A 151 -2.27 1.49 0.62
C LEU A 151 -2.56 1.47 2.12
N TRP A 152 -3.79 1.80 2.52
CA TRP A 152 -4.21 1.81 3.90
C TRP A 152 -4.16 0.43 4.54
N ILE A 153 -4.58 -0.64 3.86
CA ILE A 153 -4.52 -2.02 4.37
C ILE A 153 -3.09 -2.40 4.75
N PHE A 154 -2.12 -2.16 3.85
CA PHE A 154 -0.72 -2.50 4.12
C PHE A 154 -0.15 -1.68 5.27
N CYS A 155 -0.45 -0.38 5.32
CA CYS A 155 0.00 0.50 6.41
C CYS A 155 -0.62 0.14 7.76
N TYR A 156 -1.91 -0.17 7.77
CA TYR A 156 -2.64 -0.51 8.98
C TYR A 156 -2.17 -1.87 9.53
N GLY A 157 -2.12 -2.91 8.69
CA GLY A 157 -1.72 -4.26 9.10
C GLY A 157 -0.30 -4.30 9.66
N SER A 158 0.65 -3.65 8.98
CA SER A 158 2.03 -3.54 9.47
C SER A 158 2.13 -2.79 10.79
N SER A 159 1.43 -1.66 10.94
CA SER A 159 1.44 -0.86 12.17
C SER A 159 0.84 -1.63 13.35
N LEU A 160 -0.25 -2.37 13.12
CA LEU A 160 -0.88 -3.22 14.13
C LEU A 160 0.09 -4.27 14.70
N MET A 161 0.88 -4.92 13.83
CA MET A 161 1.86 -5.92 14.25
C MET A 161 2.97 -5.31 15.12
N VAL A 162 3.41 -4.08 14.80
CA VAL A 162 4.43 -3.36 15.56
C VAL A 162 3.88 -2.95 16.93
N GLU A 163 2.69 -2.35 16.96
CA GLU A 163 2.03 -1.90 18.19
C GLU A 163 1.82 -3.08 19.17
N LYS A 164 1.36 -4.23 18.66
CA LYS A 164 1.21 -5.45 19.48
C LYS A 164 2.55 -6.00 19.99
N GLY A 165 3.60 -5.92 19.19
CA GLY A 165 4.95 -6.32 19.61
C GLY A 165 5.53 -5.42 20.71
N ASP A 166 5.29 -4.11 20.62
CA ASP A 166 5.71 -3.13 21.62
C ASP A 166 4.97 -3.36 22.95
N THR A 167 3.64 -3.54 22.92
CA THR A 167 2.86 -3.87 24.13
C THR A 167 3.35 -5.13 24.81
N ILE A 168 3.69 -6.18 24.05
CA ILE A 168 4.22 -7.42 24.62
C ILE A 168 5.59 -7.21 25.26
N THR A 169 6.42 -6.33 24.70
CA THR A 169 7.70 -5.98 25.31
C THR A 169 7.52 -5.36 26.69
N ASP A 170 6.55 -4.47 26.85
CA ASP A 170 6.22 -3.85 28.14
C ASP A 170 5.65 -4.87 29.13
N VAL A 171 4.79 -5.79 28.67
CA VAL A 171 4.24 -6.86 29.49
C VAL A 171 5.34 -7.80 30.00
N ILE A 172 6.27 -8.21 29.13
CA ILE A 172 7.40 -9.07 29.51
C ILE A 172 8.34 -8.36 30.49
N TYR A 173 8.55 -7.05 30.31
CA TYR A 173 9.39 -6.27 31.22
C TYR A 173 8.83 -6.20 32.65
N ASN A 174 7.50 -6.12 32.78
CA ASN A 174 6.80 -6.02 34.08
C ASN A 174 6.63 -7.36 34.82
N ILE A 175 7.10 -8.47 34.26
CA ILE A 175 7.09 -9.78 34.92
C ILE A 175 7.97 -9.74 36.18
N PRO A 176 7.57 -10.36 37.31
CA PRO A 176 8.39 -10.47 38.52
C PRO A 176 9.55 -11.47 38.35
N TRP A 177 10.42 -11.24 37.36
CA TRP A 177 11.52 -12.13 36.95
C TRP A 177 12.58 -12.34 38.03
N TYR A 178 12.61 -11.48 39.05
CA TYR A 178 13.49 -11.62 40.21
C TYR A 178 13.13 -12.80 41.11
N ASN A 179 11.88 -13.27 41.06
CA ASN A 179 11.40 -14.43 41.83
C ASN A 179 11.63 -15.77 41.12
N PHE A 180 12.18 -15.77 39.91
CA PHE A 180 12.37 -16.97 39.10
C PHE A 180 13.66 -17.72 39.42
N ASN A 181 13.66 -19.02 39.11
CA ASN A 181 14.86 -19.85 39.15
C ASN A 181 15.95 -19.26 38.24
N LYS A 182 17.23 -19.54 38.55
CA LYS A 182 18.39 -18.98 37.81
C LYS A 182 18.30 -19.20 36.28
N LYS A 183 17.76 -20.35 35.84
CA LYS A 183 17.57 -20.67 34.41
C LYS A 183 16.50 -19.77 33.78
N ASP A 184 15.31 -19.71 34.38
CA ASP A 184 14.20 -18.91 33.87
C ASP A 184 14.48 -17.42 33.94
N LYS A 185 15.19 -16.96 34.97
CA LYS A 185 15.66 -15.57 35.08
C LYS A 185 16.55 -15.17 33.89
N THR A 186 17.49 -16.04 33.52
CA THR A 186 18.39 -15.80 32.38
C THR A 186 17.59 -15.79 31.08
N LEU A 187 16.63 -16.70 30.93
CA LEU A 187 15.77 -16.78 29.75
C LEU A 187 14.87 -15.55 29.62
N THR A 188 14.26 -15.08 30.70
CA THR A 188 13.44 -13.86 30.70
C THR A 188 14.25 -12.62 30.36
N GLN A 189 15.48 -12.51 30.84
CA GLN A 189 16.39 -11.43 30.44
C GLN A 189 16.71 -11.46 28.94
N MET A 190 16.94 -12.65 28.37
CA MET A 190 17.12 -12.81 26.92
C MET A 190 15.86 -12.42 26.14
N MET A 191 14.68 -12.78 26.64
CA MET A 191 13.40 -12.39 26.02
C MET A 191 13.24 -10.87 25.99
N ILE A 192 13.47 -10.19 27.12
CA ILE A 192 13.41 -8.72 27.22
C ILE A 192 14.36 -8.06 26.22
N GLN A 193 15.62 -8.51 26.17
CA GLN A 193 16.61 -7.94 25.24
C GLN A 193 16.21 -8.14 23.77
N ARG A 194 15.58 -9.27 23.43
CA ARG A 194 15.15 -9.57 22.06
C ARG A 194 13.87 -8.83 21.66
N SER A 195 12.95 -8.65 22.59
CA SER A 195 11.67 -7.97 22.33
C SER A 195 11.87 -6.46 22.16
N GLN A 196 12.85 -5.88 22.86
CA GLN A 196 13.27 -4.48 22.69
C GLN A 196 13.84 -4.15 21.29
N ILE A 197 14.18 -5.14 20.47
CA ILE A 197 14.62 -4.90 19.09
C ILE A 197 13.35 -4.67 18.26
N PRO A 198 13.08 -3.42 17.83
CA PRO A 198 11.82 -3.08 17.19
C PRO A 198 11.62 -3.91 15.93
N ILE A 199 10.44 -4.52 15.85
CA ILE A 199 10.01 -5.22 14.66
C ILE A 199 9.71 -4.15 13.61
N LYS A 200 10.52 -4.09 12.57
CA LYS A 200 10.37 -3.10 11.49
C LYS A 200 9.93 -3.80 10.22
N VAL A 201 8.66 -3.63 9.85
CA VAL A 201 8.18 -3.95 8.50
C VAL A 201 8.54 -2.76 7.62
N ASN A 202 9.61 -2.92 6.82
CA ASN A 202 10.14 -1.88 5.96
C ASN A 202 9.92 -2.23 4.49
N ILE A 203 9.36 -1.29 3.73
CA ILE A 203 9.39 -1.33 2.26
C ILE A 203 10.71 -0.72 1.83
N PHE A 204 11.68 -1.59 1.59
CA PHE A 204 13.03 -1.21 1.19
C PHE A 204 13.74 -0.34 2.23
N HIS A 205 13.58 0.99 2.14
CA HIS A 205 14.12 2.00 3.06
C HIS A 205 13.03 2.76 3.82
N TRP A 206 11.78 2.72 3.35
CA TRP A 206 10.68 3.48 3.93
C TRP A 206 9.96 2.65 4.99
N ARG A 207 9.81 3.21 6.18
CA ARG A 207 8.96 2.64 7.23
C ARG A 207 7.51 2.83 6.80
N ILE A 208 6.77 1.73 6.72
CA ILE A 208 5.31 1.81 6.56
C ILE A 208 4.73 2.10 7.93
N ASP A 209 3.98 3.19 8.03
CA ASP A 209 3.33 3.58 9.27
C ASP A 209 2.00 4.24 8.95
N ARG A 210 0.96 3.88 9.71
CA ARG A 210 -0.40 4.41 9.56
C ARG A 210 -0.43 5.92 9.78
N GLU A 211 0.33 6.44 10.74
CA GLU A 211 0.36 7.89 11.02
C GLU A 211 1.01 8.66 9.86
N LEU A 212 2.14 8.16 9.37
CA LEU A 212 2.80 8.71 8.20
C LEU A 212 1.90 8.69 6.96
N PHE A 213 1.11 7.63 6.77
CA PHE A 213 0.13 7.53 5.69
C PHE A 213 -0.95 8.61 5.81
N LEU A 214 -1.59 8.73 6.98
CA LEU A 214 -2.64 9.73 7.21
C LEU A 214 -2.11 11.16 7.02
N GLN A 215 -0.89 11.44 7.47
CA GLN A 215 -0.26 12.73 7.27
C GLN A 215 -0.04 13.02 5.78
N LYS A 216 0.46 12.04 5.01
CA LYS A 216 0.67 12.18 3.56
C LYS A 216 -0.64 12.41 2.81
N VAL A 217 -1.69 11.65 3.14
CA VAL A 217 -3.02 11.82 2.52
C VAL A 217 -3.60 13.20 2.84
N LYS A 218 -3.50 13.64 4.11
CA LYS A 218 -3.98 14.97 4.52
C LYS A 218 -3.26 16.08 3.77
N ASN A 219 -1.93 16.03 3.70
CA ASN A 219 -1.13 17.00 2.96
C ASN A 219 -1.47 16.99 1.46
N GLY A 220 -1.72 15.80 0.88
CA GLY A 220 -2.19 15.66 -0.49
C GLY A 220 -3.52 16.35 -0.75
N LEU A 221 -4.50 16.15 0.15
CA LEU A 221 -5.81 16.80 0.07
C LEU A 221 -5.71 18.32 0.21
N GLU A 222 -4.87 18.82 1.13
CA GLU A 222 -4.62 20.25 1.29
C GLU A 222 -3.99 20.87 0.04
N ASN A 223 -3.05 20.16 -0.60
CA ASN A 223 -2.45 20.58 -1.87
C ASN A 223 -3.48 20.62 -2.99
N ILE A 224 -4.34 19.59 -3.13
CA ILE A 224 -5.42 19.57 -4.13
C ILE A 224 -6.38 20.74 -3.90
N LYS A 225 -6.77 21.01 -2.65
CA LYS A 225 -7.62 22.15 -2.29
C LYS A 225 -6.98 23.48 -2.69
N SER A 226 -5.68 23.66 -2.43
CA SER A 226 -4.94 24.86 -2.83
C SER A 226 -4.92 25.04 -4.35
N ILE A 227 -4.68 23.96 -5.09
CA ILE A 227 -4.67 23.95 -6.56
C ILE A 227 -6.05 24.31 -7.11
N LEU A 228 -7.12 23.68 -6.61
CA LEU A 228 -8.49 23.98 -7.02
C LEU A 228 -8.87 25.44 -6.73
N THR A 229 -8.44 25.99 -5.60
CA THR A 229 -8.70 27.39 -5.24
C THR A 229 -7.97 28.34 -6.20
N LYS A 230 -6.73 28.02 -6.60
CA LYS A 230 -5.98 28.78 -7.61
C LYS A 230 -6.64 28.72 -8.99
N TYR A 231 -7.08 27.54 -9.42
CA TYR A 231 -7.79 27.38 -10.70
C TYR A 231 -9.14 28.08 -10.72
N ALA A 232 -9.92 27.99 -9.65
CA ALA A 232 -11.22 28.67 -9.51
C ALA A 232 -11.06 30.20 -9.52
N PHE A 233 -10.01 30.73 -8.88
CA PHE A 233 -9.70 32.16 -8.92
C PHE A 233 -9.24 32.61 -10.32
N SER A 234 -8.45 31.78 -11.00
CA SER A 234 -8.00 32.03 -12.38
C SER A 234 -9.18 32.08 -13.35
N THR A 235 -10.13 31.13 -13.29
CA THR A 235 -11.31 31.12 -14.17
C THR A 235 -12.23 32.30 -13.91
N LEU A 236 -12.40 32.71 -12.65
CA LEU A 236 -13.17 33.91 -12.30
C LEU A 236 -12.54 35.19 -12.87
N SER A 237 -11.20 35.32 -12.80
CA SER A 237 -10.45 36.45 -13.35
C SER A 237 -10.59 36.55 -14.87
N THR A 238 -10.38 35.44 -15.59
CA THR A 238 -10.57 35.42 -17.06
C THR A 238 -12.02 35.64 -17.47
N GLY A 239 -12.99 35.18 -16.66
CA GLY A 239 -14.40 35.45 -16.90
C GLY A 239 -14.73 36.94 -16.77
N TYR A 240 -14.18 37.61 -15.76
CA TYR A 240 -14.33 39.06 -15.56
C TYR A 240 -13.70 39.87 -16.70
N ASP A 241 -12.49 39.53 -17.12
CA ASP A 241 -11.81 40.21 -18.24
C ASP A 241 -12.56 40.04 -19.57
N CYS A 242 -13.17 38.87 -19.81
CA CYS A 242 -13.94 38.61 -21.01
C CYS A 242 -15.27 39.38 -21.03
N ILE A 243 -15.94 39.51 -19.86
CA ILE A 243 -17.16 40.30 -19.71
C ILE A 243 -16.86 41.80 -19.88
N MET A 244 -15.77 42.30 -19.30
CA MET A 244 -15.35 43.70 -19.43
C MET A 244 -14.96 44.07 -20.88
N LYS A 245 -14.47 43.10 -21.66
CA LYS A 245 -14.15 43.29 -23.08
C LYS A 245 -15.38 43.29 -24.00
N TYR A 246 -16.52 42.79 -23.52
CA TYR A 246 -17.80 42.78 -24.25
C TYR A 246 -18.69 44.00 -23.91
N LEU A 247 -18.38 44.71 -22.83
CA LEU A 247 -19.09 45.90 -22.34
C LEU A 247 -18.48 47.23 -22.80
N ASN A 248 -17.36 47.20 -23.54
CA ASN A 248 -16.73 48.35 -24.21
C ASN A 248 -16.78 48.15 -25.74
#